data_AF-A0A0D9WUS9-F1
#
_entry.id   AF-A0A0D9WUS9-F1
#
_cell.length_a   1.000
_cell.length_b   1.000
_cell.length_c   1.000
_cell.angle_alpha   90.00
_cell.angle_beta   90.00
_cell.angle_gamma   90.00
#
_symmetry.space_group_name_H-M   'P 1'
#
loop_
_entity.id
_entity.type
_entity.pdbx_description
1 polymer ?
#
loop_
_entity_poly.entity_id
_entity_poly.type
_entity_poly.pdbx_seq_one_letter_code
_entity_poly.pdbx_strand_id
1 'polypeptide(L)'
;MAMVASSSSSSLVGAIFQGGCPLLPATARRRRAFTTTTRRRAVANKISCIGWDPEGILAPPQGGHIARLEFRRRLERDSDAREAFERQVREEHERRRQEREARVIPETDDGLVEFFLDTDAREIEVEIGRLRPRLNQAFFDYIQREIAQIKFAVTRTAEMEDRLIELEAMQKVLHEGVEAYDKLQNDLVTAKERLTKILQSSDKKSTLLEMVERNELNMSILTLLDENIASAKTSNQEEAVAFMENVRSSILKYITV
;
A
#
# COMPACT_ATOMS: atom_id res chain seq x y z
N MET A 1 -9.48 -68.15 -13.42
CA MET A 1 -9.01 -68.08 -14.82
C MET A 1 -8.43 -66.68 -15.01
N ALA A 2 -7.13 -66.44 -14.79
CA ALA A 2 -5.98 -66.61 -15.72
C ALA A 2 -6.15 -65.71 -16.97
N MET A 3 -5.23 -64.85 -17.47
CA MET A 3 -3.81 -64.45 -17.28
C MET A 3 -3.69 -63.02 -17.88
N VAL A 4 -3.04 -62.02 -17.24
CA VAL A 4 -1.67 -61.48 -17.46
C VAL A 4 -1.13 -61.39 -18.90
N ALA A 5 -0.74 -60.18 -19.36
CA ALA A 5 0.58 -59.88 -19.93
C ALA A 5 0.80 -58.36 -20.23
N SER A 6 1.96 -57.87 -19.78
CA SER A 6 2.53 -56.52 -19.89
C SER A 6 3.40 -56.33 -21.15
N SER A 7 4.02 -55.13 -21.28
CA SER A 7 5.29 -54.78 -21.96
C SER A 7 5.12 -53.83 -23.18
N SER A 8 5.95 -52.85 -23.51
CA SER A 8 7.13 -52.19 -22.90
C SER A 8 7.50 -50.99 -23.80
N SER A 9 8.20 -50.03 -23.22
CA SER A 9 8.86 -48.84 -23.77
C SER A 9 10.03 -49.12 -24.74
N SER A 10 10.43 -48.14 -25.58
CA SER A 10 11.84 -47.74 -25.85
C SER A 10 12.01 -46.67 -26.95
N SER A 11 12.49 -45.48 -26.55
CA SER A 11 13.77 -44.82 -26.88
C SER A 11 14.37 -44.71 -28.31
N LEU A 12 14.70 -43.45 -28.66
CA LEU A 12 16.03 -42.90 -29.06
C LEU A 12 16.66 -43.09 -30.48
N VAL A 13 17.25 -41.96 -30.95
CA VAL A 13 18.36 -41.75 -31.94
C VAL A 13 18.00 -42.07 -33.39
N GLY A 14 18.29 -41.31 -34.46
CA GLY A 14 19.24 -40.25 -34.78
C GLY A 14 19.77 -40.52 -36.21
N ALA A 15 20.29 -39.47 -36.90
CA ALA A 15 21.06 -39.52 -38.17
C ALA A 15 20.20 -39.66 -39.47
N ILE A 16 20.54 -39.17 -40.69
CA ILE A 16 21.64 -38.39 -41.27
C ILE A 16 21.26 -38.09 -42.76
N PHE A 17 21.65 -36.91 -43.26
CA PHE A 17 22.02 -36.53 -44.65
C PHE A 17 21.02 -36.22 -45.80
N GLN A 18 21.34 -35.06 -46.41
CA GLN A 18 21.38 -34.67 -47.83
C GLN A 18 20.14 -34.16 -48.58
N GLY A 19 20.26 -32.92 -49.07
CA GLY A 19 19.92 -32.60 -50.47
C GLY A 19 19.36 -31.21 -50.76
N GLY A 20 20.21 -30.29 -51.24
CA GLY A 20 19.86 -29.40 -52.36
C GLY A 20 19.17 -28.05 -52.09
N CYS A 21 19.97 -26.98 -52.00
CA CYS A 21 19.54 -25.60 -52.30
C CYS A 21 19.22 -25.41 -53.80
N PRO A 22 18.43 -24.37 -54.12
CA PRO A 22 18.81 -23.49 -55.22
C PRO A 22 18.96 -22.03 -54.77
N LEU A 23 19.98 -21.40 -55.34
CA LEU A 23 20.46 -20.04 -55.13
C LEU A 23 19.62 -19.02 -55.91
N LEU A 24 19.30 -17.89 -55.29
CA LEU A 24 19.05 -16.61 -55.96
C LEU A 24 19.80 -15.47 -55.20
N PRO A 25 20.29 -14.44 -55.91
CA PRO A 25 21.47 -13.68 -55.50
C PRO A 25 21.17 -12.50 -54.56
N ALA A 26 22.08 -12.33 -53.60
CA ALA A 26 22.15 -11.17 -52.71
C ALA A 26 22.62 -9.92 -53.48
N THR A 27 21.82 -8.86 -53.40
CA THR A 27 22.12 -7.54 -53.96
C THR A 27 23.37 -6.91 -53.34
N ALA A 28 24.23 -6.42 -54.21
CA ALA A 28 25.53 -5.84 -53.92
C ALA A 28 25.46 -4.64 -52.97
N ARG A 29 26.22 -4.77 -51.87
CA ARG A 29 26.50 -3.77 -50.86
C ARG A 29 27.37 -2.65 -51.48
N ARG A 30 26.76 -1.51 -51.84
CA ARG A 30 27.50 -0.30 -52.25
C ARG A 30 28.33 0.21 -51.07
N ARG A 31 29.65 -0.02 -51.13
CA ARG A 31 30.65 0.69 -50.33
C ARG A 31 30.67 2.15 -50.81
N ARG A 32 30.05 3.06 -50.06
CA ARG A 32 30.30 4.50 -50.23
C ARG A 32 31.64 4.83 -49.57
N ALA A 33 32.53 5.39 -50.38
CA ALA A 33 33.84 5.85 -49.98
C ALA A 33 33.75 6.86 -48.84
N PHE A 34 34.66 6.74 -47.89
CA PHE A 34 34.91 7.73 -46.85
C PHE A 34 35.37 9.04 -47.51
N THR A 35 34.47 10.01 -47.62
CA THR A 35 34.85 11.42 -47.78
C THR A 35 35.22 11.93 -46.40
N THR A 36 36.50 12.27 -46.23
CA THR A 36 37.06 12.99 -45.10
C THR A 36 36.38 14.34 -44.94
N THR A 37 35.28 14.37 -44.18
CA THR A 37 34.67 15.62 -43.74
C THR A 37 35.59 16.21 -42.68
N THR A 38 36.30 17.27 -43.06
CA THR A 38 37.03 18.17 -42.18
C THR A 38 36.21 18.44 -40.92
N ARG A 39 36.72 18.00 -39.75
CA ARG A 39 36.22 18.43 -38.44
C ARG A 39 36.32 19.94 -38.37
N ARG A 40 35.25 20.65 -38.72
CA ARG A 40 35.06 22.04 -38.29
C ARG A 40 34.99 21.96 -36.76
N ARG A 41 36.05 22.43 -36.09
CA ARG A 41 36.00 22.72 -34.66
C ARG A 41 34.76 23.59 -34.45
N ALA A 42 33.80 23.10 -33.66
CA ALA A 42 32.74 23.94 -33.15
C ALA A 42 33.42 25.02 -32.31
N VAL A 43 33.57 26.22 -32.89
CA VAL A 43 33.92 27.40 -32.11
C VAL A 43 32.71 27.60 -31.21
N ALA A 44 32.87 27.34 -29.92
CA ALA A 44 31.88 27.78 -28.95
C ALA A 44 31.78 29.30 -29.13
N ASN A 45 30.64 29.78 -29.63
CA ASN A 45 30.30 31.20 -29.60
C ASN A 45 30.23 31.61 -28.14
N LYS A 46 31.39 31.87 -27.52
CA LYS A 46 31.46 32.58 -26.26
C LYS A 46 30.94 33.97 -26.58
N ILE A 47 29.76 34.28 -26.05
CA ILE A 47 29.24 35.65 -26.03
C ILE A 47 30.35 36.47 -25.36
N SER A 48 31.08 37.24 -26.14
CA SER A 48 32.04 38.20 -25.60
C SER A 48 31.21 39.27 -24.92
N CYS A 49 31.36 39.40 -23.61
CA CYS A 49 30.84 40.55 -22.88
C CYS A 49 31.35 41.80 -23.61
N ILE A 50 30.45 42.53 -24.27
CA ILE A 50 30.75 43.87 -24.77
C ILE A 50 30.91 44.68 -23.48
N GLY A 51 32.16 44.88 -23.05
CA GLY A 51 32.51 45.50 -21.77
C GLY A 51 32.25 47.01 -21.71
N TRP A 52 31.13 47.46 -22.28
CA TRP A 52 30.69 48.85 -22.19
C TRP A 52 29.38 48.90 -21.41
N ASP A 53 29.52 49.05 -20.09
CA ASP A 53 28.47 49.44 -19.16
C ASP A 53 29.04 50.55 -18.26
N PRO A 54 29.07 51.80 -18.72
CA PRO A 54 29.71 52.91 -18.01
C PRO A 54 28.95 53.34 -16.74
N GLU A 55 27.68 52.93 -16.59
CA GLU A 55 26.80 53.29 -15.48
C GLU A 55 26.56 52.12 -14.50
N GLY A 56 27.13 50.94 -14.78
CA GLY A 56 27.01 49.75 -13.92
C GLY A 56 25.58 49.24 -13.75
N ILE A 57 24.70 49.52 -14.71
CA ILE A 57 23.27 49.21 -14.63
C ILE A 57 23.04 47.70 -14.88
N LEU A 58 23.93 47.06 -15.65
CA LEU A 58 23.86 45.65 -15.99
C LEU A 58 24.73 44.85 -15.03
N ALA A 59 24.09 44.18 -14.08
CA ALA A 59 24.76 43.22 -13.20
C ALA A 59 25.53 42.16 -14.02
N PRO A 60 26.63 41.60 -13.47
CA PRO A 60 27.39 40.55 -14.15
C PRO A 60 26.48 39.41 -14.63
N PRO A 61 26.73 38.83 -15.82
CA PRO A 61 25.89 37.77 -16.36
C PRO A 61 25.84 36.61 -15.37
N GLN A 62 24.66 36.36 -14.79
CA GLN A 62 24.47 35.25 -13.87
C GLN A 62 24.46 33.93 -14.66
N GLY A 63 25.34 33.01 -14.30
CA GLY A 63 25.36 31.65 -14.87
C GLY A 63 24.24 30.77 -14.31
N GLY A 64 24.05 29.58 -14.90
CA GLY A 64 23.22 28.53 -14.29
C GLY A 64 21.71 28.69 -14.44
N HIS A 65 21.21 29.61 -15.27
CA HIS A 65 19.76 29.73 -15.55
C HIS A 65 19.16 28.44 -16.13
N ILE A 66 19.88 27.76 -17.03
CA ILE A 66 19.44 26.47 -17.61
C ILE A 66 19.35 25.40 -16.50
N ALA A 67 20.40 25.25 -15.69
CA ALA A 67 20.42 24.29 -14.59
C ALA A 67 19.30 24.55 -13.55
N ARG A 68 19.02 25.82 -13.22
CA ARG A 68 17.91 26.21 -12.34
C ARG A 68 16.54 25.87 -12.92
N LEU A 69 16.34 26.12 -14.22
CA LEU A 69 15.09 25.77 -14.91
C LEU A 69 14.90 24.26 -15.10
N GLU A 70 15.99 23.51 -15.31
CA GLU A 70 15.94 22.05 -15.37
C GLU A 70 15.66 21.44 -14.01
N PHE A 71 16.29 21.95 -12.95
CA PHE A 71 16.02 21.54 -11.58
C PHE A 71 14.57 21.82 -11.19
N ARG A 72 14.05 23.02 -11.49
CA ARG A 72 12.64 23.36 -11.27
C ARG A 72 11.69 22.43 -12.01
N ARG A 73 11.93 22.16 -13.30
CA ARG A 73 11.12 21.22 -14.09
C ARG A 73 11.18 19.78 -13.57
N ARG A 74 12.29 19.35 -12.97
CA ARG A 74 12.35 18.03 -12.32
C ARG A 74 11.48 18.01 -11.07
N LEU A 75 11.56 19.04 -10.24
CA LEU A 75 10.70 19.18 -9.05
C LEU A 75 9.21 19.24 -9.42
N GLU A 76 8.84 19.97 -10.47
CA GLU A 76 7.47 20.05 -10.98
C GLU A 76 6.99 18.68 -11.49
N ARG A 77 7.82 17.95 -12.25
CA ARG A 77 7.46 16.58 -12.67
C ARG A 77 7.33 15.62 -11.50
N ASP A 78 8.19 15.76 -10.50
CA ASP A 78 8.14 14.95 -9.28
C ASP A 78 6.88 15.28 -8.46
N SER A 79 6.46 16.56 -8.40
CA SER A 79 5.19 16.95 -7.76
C SER A 79 3.99 16.45 -8.53
N ASP A 80 3.96 16.60 -9.86
CA ASP A 80 2.87 16.11 -10.71
C ASP A 80 2.74 14.58 -10.61
N ALA A 81 3.87 13.87 -10.56
CA ALA A 81 3.89 12.42 -10.39
C ALA A 81 3.38 12.00 -9.00
N ARG A 82 3.76 12.71 -7.94
CA ARG A 82 3.24 12.49 -6.59
C ARG A 82 1.74 12.74 -6.52
N GLU A 83 1.27 13.86 -7.06
CA GLU A 83 -0.16 14.20 -7.10
C GLU A 83 -0.98 13.20 -7.94
N ALA A 84 -0.44 12.71 -9.05
CA ALA A 84 -1.09 11.67 -9.85
C ALA A 84 -1.19 10.34 -9.08
N PHE A 85 -0.12 9.95 -8.40
CA PHE A 85 -0.11 8.76 -7.55
C PHE A 85 -1.12 8.89 -6.39
N GLU A 86 -1.12 10.02 -5.69
CA GLU A 86 -2.08 10.28 -4.61
C GLU A 86 -3.53 10.26 -5.09
N ARG A 87 -3.81 10.80 -6.29
CA ARG A 87 -5.15 10.73 -6.89
C ARG A 87 -5.57 9.29 -7.16
N GLN A 88 -4.68 8.48 -7.75
CA GLN A 88 -4.96 7.06 -7.99
C GLN A 88 -5.24 6.31 -6.69
N VAL A 89 -4.47 6.57 -5.64
CA VAL A 89 -4.68 5.99 -4.31
C VAL A 89 -6.06 6.40 -3.77
N ARG A 90 -6.41 7.69 -3.84
CA ARG A 90 -7.73 8.17 -3.39
C ARG A 90 -8.88 7.53 -4.16
N GLU A 91 -8.80 7.50 -5.48
CA GLU A 91 -9.82 6.88 -6.35
C GLU A 91 -9.98 5.38 -6.05
N GLU A 92 -8.88 4.67 -5.79
CA GLU A 92 -8.91 3.25 -5.44
C GLU A 92 -9.54 3.02 -4.06
N HIS A 93 -9.20 3.85 -3.07
CA HIS A 93 -9.82 3.82 -1.75
C HIS A 93 -11.32 4.15 -1.81
N GLU A 94 -11.73 5.11 -2.62
CA GLU A 94 -13.13 5.49 -2.83
C GLU A 94 -13.90 4.37 -3.55
N ARG A 95 -13.33 3.77 -4.59
CA ARG A 95 -13.94 2.64 -5.29
C ARG A 95 -14.19 1.48 -4.33
N ARG A 96 -13.20 1.11 -3.53
CA ARG A 96 -13.36 0.06 -2.50
C ARG A 96 -14.39 0.43 -1.46
N ARG A 97 -14.49 1.72 -1.08
CA ARG A 97 -15.55 2.19 -0.19
C ARG A 97 -16.94 1.99 -0.81
N GLN A 98 -17.10 2.31 -2.08
CA GLN A 98 -18.37 2.11 -2.80
C GLN A 98 -18.73 0.62 -2.90
N GLU A 99 -17.75 -0.24 -3.18
CA GLU A 99 -17.94 -1.70 -3.20
C GLU A 99 -18.43 -2.21 -1.82
N ARG A 100 -17.84 -1.74 -0.71
CA ARG A 100 -18.28 -2.08 0.66
C ARG A 100 -19.70 -1.61 0.97
N GLU A 101 -20.04 -0.40 0.56
CA GLU A 101 -21.37 0.18 0.77
C GLU A 101 -22.44 -0.54 -0.04
N ALA A 102 -22.09 -1.07 -1.22
CA ALA A 102 -22.98 -1.86 -2.05
C ALA A 102 -23.22 -3.28 -1.52
N ARG A 103 -22.30 -3.84 -0.72
CA ARG A 103 -22.46 -5.18 -0.13
C ARG A 103 -23.58 -5.19 0.92
N VAL A 104 -24.55 -6.09 0.73
CA VAL A 104 -25.68 -6.30 1.64
C VAL A 104 -25.27 -7.30 2.72
N ILE A 105 -25.48 -6.94 3.98
CA ILE A 105 -25.22 -7.83 5.12
C ILE A 105 -26.35 -8.86 5.24
N PRO A 106 -26.07 -10.17 5.16
CA PRO A 106 -27.08 -11.19 5.36
C PRO A 106 -27.55 -11.25 6.82
N GLU A 107 -28.83 -11.55 7.05
CA GLU A 107 -29.37 -11.66 8.42
C GLU A 107 -29.14 -13.05 9.05
N THR A 108 -28.95 -14.09 8.24
CA THR A 108 -28.76 -15.47 8.70
C THR A 108 -27.29 -15.80 9.01
N ASP A 109 -27.04 -16.72 9.94
CA ASP A 109 -25.68 -17.16 10.29
C ASP A 109 -25.01 -17.90 9.13
N ASP A 110 -25.77 -18.71 8.39
CA ASP A 110 -25.32 -19.39 7.17
C ASP A 110 -24.92 -18.40 6.07
N GLY A 111 -25.76 -17.38 5.83
CA GLY A 111 -25.44 -16.32 4.88
C GLY A 111 -24.24 -15.49 5.31
N LEU A 112 -24.03 -15.33 6.62
CA LEU A 112 -22.86 -14.64 7.16
C LEU A 112 -21.57 -15.43 6.94
N VAL A 113 -21.62 -16.77 7.00
CA VAL A 113 -20.48 -17.64 6.65
C VAL A 113 -20.12 -17.45 5.18
N GLU A 114 -21.08 -17.58 4.25
CA GLU A 114 -20.81 -17.38 2.83
C GLU A 114 -20.28 -15.97 2.53
N PHE A 115 -20.85 -14.96 3.20
CA PHE A 115 -20.39 -13.58 3.06
C PHE A 115 -18.90 -13.42 3.37
N PHE A 116 -18.40 -14.06 4.44
CA PHE A 116 -17.00 -14.00 4.82
C PHE A 116 -16.09 -14.86 3.94
N LEU A 117 -16.57 -15.99 3.43
CA LEU A 117 -15.84 -16.79 2.45
C LEU A 117 -15.66 -16.03 1.12
N ASP A 118 -16.67 -15.26 0.71
CA ASP A 118 -16.64 -14.37 -0.46
C ASP A 118 -15.94 -13.02 -0.19
N THR A 119 -15.38 -12.81 1.01
CA THR A 119 -14.73 -11.54 1.36
C THR A 119 -13.24 -11.60 1.04
N ASP A 120 -12.76 -10.59 0.31
CA ASP A 120 -11.34 -10.45 0.01
C ASP A 120 -10.52 -10.27 1.29
N ALA A 121 -9.34 -10.89 1.33
CA ALA A 121 -8.43 -10.81 2.48
C ALA A 121 -8.03 -9.38 2.90
N ARG A 122 -8.13 -8.40 1.98
CA ARG A 122 -7.85 -6.98 2.28
C ARG A 122 -9.02 -6.24 2.94
N GLU A 123 -10.22 -6.75 2.75
CA GLU A 123 -11.47 -6.12 3.22
C GLU A 123 -12.01 -6.83 4.46
N ILE A 124 -11.53 -8.04 4.75
CA ILE A 124 -11.97 -8.84 5.90
C ILE A 124 -11.84 -8.09 7.23
N GLU A 125 -10.77 -7.31 7.43
CA GLU A 125 -10.58 -6.51 8.64
C GLU A 125 -11.68 -5.46 8.82
N VAL A 126 -12.10 -4.83 7.73
CA VAL A 126 -13.16 -3.82 7.74
C VAL A 126 -14.51 -4.45 8.03
N GLU A 127 -14.79 -5.59 7.39
CA GLU A 127 -16.04 -6.32 7.61
C GLU A 127 -16.12 -6.93 9.02
N ILE A 128 -15.00 -7.41 9.58
CA ILE A 128 -14.91 -7.82 10.98
C ILE A 128 -15.27 -6.66 11.91
N GLY A 129 -14.72 -5.47 11.67
CA GLY A 129 -15.05 -4.28 12.46
C GLY A 129 -16.53 -3.88 12.36
N ARG A 130 -17.10 -3.94 11.15
CA ARG A 130 -18.51 -3.64 10.87
C ARG A 130 -19.46 -4.63 11.54
N LEU A 131 -19.10 -5.91 11.55
CA LEU A 131 -19.93 -7.02 12.02
C LEU A 131 -19.53 -7.51 13.41
N ARG A 132 -18.64 -6.81 14.10
CA ARG A 132 -18.16 -7.16 15.45
C ARG A 132 -19.28 -7.51 16.44
N PRO A 133 -20.42 -6.78 16.50
CA PRO A 133 -21.52 -7.12 17.40
C PRO A 133 -22.20 -8.46 17.13
N ARG A 134 -22.04 -9.00 15.91
CA ARG A 134 -22.59 -10.29 15.48
C ARG A 134 -21.58 -11.43 15.57
N LEU A 135 -20.28 -11.12 15.47
CA LEU A 135 -19.17 -12.05 15.66
C LEU A 135 -18.97 -12.41 17.15
N ASN A 136 -20.00 -13.03 17.74
CA ASN A 136 -20.03 -13.45 19.13
C ASN A 136 -19.77 -14.95 19.26
N GLN A 137 -19.62 -15.43 20.50
CA GLN A 137 -19.40 -16.86 20.78
C GLN A 137 -20.46 -17.76 20.10
N ALA A 138 -21.73 -17.35 20.09
CA ALA A 138 -22.80 -18.12 19.45
C ALA A 138 -22.57 -18.37 17.95
N PHE A 139 -21.98 -17.42 17.23
CA PHE A 139 -21.64 -17.56 15.81
C PHE A 139 -20.42 -18.47 15.63
N PHE A 140 -19.39 -18.34 16.47
CA PHE A 140 -18.26 -19.27 16.45
C PHE A 140 -18.66 -20.70 16.82
N ASP A 141 -19.62 -20.87 17.73
CA ASP A 141 -20.21 -22.18 18.07
C ASP A 141 -21.05 -22.73 16.90
N TYR A 142 -21.67 -21.87 16.08
CA TYR A 142 -22.31 -22.29 14.83
C TYR A 142 -21.28 -22.86 13.85
N ILE A 143 -20.22 -22.10 13.54
CA ILE A 143 -19.15 -22.56 12.64
C ILE A 143 -18.51 -23.86 13.17
N GLN A 144 -18.25 -23.95 14.48
CA GLN A 144 -17.66 -25.14 15.07
C GLN A 144 -18.57 -26.38 14.94
N ARG A 145 -19.90 -26.21 15.02
CA ARG A 145 -20.86 -27.29 14.77
C ARG A 145 -20.86 -27.73 13.32
N GLU A 146 -20.80 -26.80 12.37
CA GLU A 146 -20.73 -27.12 10.94
C GLU A 146 -19.44 -27.87 10.59
N ILE A 147 -18.30 -27.37 11.08
CA ILE A 147 -16.99 -28.05 10.99
C ILE A 147 -17.07 -29.46 11.60
N ALA A 148 -17.69 -29.61 12.77
CA ALA A 148 -17.85 -30.91 13.41
C ALA A 148 -18.74 -31.85 12.59
N GLN A 149 -19.85 -31.37 12.01
CA GLN A 149 -20.72 -32.15 11.15
C GLN A 149 -19.97 -32.71 9.95
N ILE A 150 -19.15 -31.89 9.29
CA ILE A 150 -18.33 -32.31 8.15
C ILE A 150 -17.24 -33.30 8.61
N LYS A 151 -16.57 -33.04 9.74
CA LYS A 151 -15.55 -33.93 10.32
C LYS A 151 -16.11 -35.30 10.72
N PHE A 152 -17.32 -35.38 11.24
CA PHE A 152 -17.90 -36.64 11.70
C PHE A 152 -18.84 -37.31 10.68
N ALA A 153 -18.97 -36.76 9.47
CA ALA A 153 -19.72 -37.37 8.39
C ALA A 153 -19.12 -38.74 8.00
N VAL A 154 -19.98 -39.75 7.88
CA VAL A 154 -19.59 -41.15 7.57
C VAL A 154 -19.04 -41.29 6.15
N THR A 155 -19.51 -40.46 5.22
CA THR A 155 -19.04 -40.38 3.85
C THR A 155 -18.46 -38.99 3.60
N ARG A 156 -17.16 -38.91 3.32
CA ARG A 156 -16.49 -37.66 2.93
C ARG A 156 -16.26 -37.67 1.43
N THR A 157 -16.74 -36.63 0.77
CA THR A 157 -16.41 -36.32 -0.62
C THR A 157 -15.30 -35.28 -0.65
N ALA A 158 -14.60 -35.14 -1.79
CA ALA A 158 -13.57 -34.11 -1.96
C ALA A 158 -14.14 -32.70 -1.71
N GLU A 159 -15.35 -32.41 -2.21
CA GLU A 159 -16.04 -31.13 -2.00
C GLU A 159 -16.28 -30.82 -0.51
N MET A 160 -16.57 -31.83 0.30
CA MET A 160 -16.73 -31.65 1.75
C MET A 160 -15.38 -31.38 2.44
N GLU A 161 -14.29 -31.96 1.95
CA GLU A 161 -12.94 -31.72 2.48
C GLU A 161 -12.44 -30.30 2.11
N ASP A 162 -12.72 -29.83 0.89
CA ASP A 162 -12.39 -28.46 0.47
C ASP A 162 -13.17 -27.44 1.32
N ARG A 163 -14.48 -27.63 1.48
CA ARG A 163 -15.32 -26.78 2.33
C ARG A 163 -14.86 -26.78 3.80
N LEU A 164 -14.38 -27.93 4.30
CA LEU A 164 -13.82 -28.02 5.65
C LEU A 164 -12.59 -27.10 5.80
N ILE A 165 -11.69 -27.11 4.83
CA ILE A 165 -10.48 -26.29 4.84
C ILE A 165 -10.84 -24.81 4.81
N GLU A 166 -11.79 -24.42 3.96
CA GLU A 166 -12.29 -23.04 3.88
C GLU A 166 -12.87 -22.55 5.21
N LEU A 167 -13.74 -23.35 5.84
CA LEU A 167 -14.35 -23.02 7.12
C LEU A 167 -13.33 -22.92 8.26
N GLU A 168 -12.34 -23.83 8.31
CA GLU A 168 -11.26 -23.77 9.31
C GLU A 168 -10.36 -22.54 9.13
N ALA A 169 -10.00 -22.23 7.89
CA ALA A 169 -9.21 -21.05 7.56
C ALA A 169 -9.96 -19.76 7.94
N MET A 170 -11.24 -19.66 7.55
CA MET A 170 -12.10 -18.54 7.89
C MET A 170 -12.28 -18.39 9.40
N GLN A 171 -12.57 -19.48 10.13
CA GLN A 171 -12.72 -19.46 11.57
C GLN A 171 -11.49 -18.87 12.26
N LYS A 172 -10.29 -19.29 11.82
CA LYS A 172 -9.03 -18.80 12.36
C LYS A 172 -8.84 -17.31 12.09
N VAL A 173 -9.04 -16.85 10.85
CA VAL A 173 -8.89 -15.44 10.47
C VAL A 173 -9.88 -14.55 11.22
N LEU A 174 -11.14 -14.98 11.34
CA LEU A 174 -12.15 -14.23 12.09
C LEU A 174 -11.81 -14.16 13.58
N HIS A 175 -11.27 -15.22 14.18
CA HIS A 175 -10.87 -15.22 15.58
C HIS A 175 -9.71 -14.24 15.84
N GLU A 176 -8.64 -14.34 15.04
CA GLU A 176 -7.48 -13.45 15.13
C GLU A 176 -7.87 -11.99 14.86
N GLY A 177 -8.73 -11.75 13.86
CA GLY A 177 -9.19 -10.40 13.51
C GLY A 177 -10.09 -9.78 14.58
N VAL A 178 -10.96 -10.57 15.22
CA VAL A 178 -11.78 -10.10 16.35
C VAL A 178 -10.90 -9.72 17.55
N GLU A 179 -9.91 -10.55 17.89
CA GLU A 179 -8.96 -10.22 18.96
C GLU A 179 -8.16 -8.96 18.65
N ALA A 180 -7.69 -8.81 17.41
CA ALA A 180 -6.95 -7.63 16.97
C ALA A 180 -7.83 -6.37 17.04
N TYR A 181 -9.09 -6.47 16.61
CA TYR A 181 -10.06 -5.39 16.70
C TYR A 181 -10.31 -4.97 18.15
N ASP A 182 -10.53 -5.92 19.07
CA ASP A 182 -10.79 -5.63 20.48
C ASP A 182 -9.57 -4.98 21.15
N LYS A 183 -8.36 -5.44 20.82
CA LYS A 183 -7.10 -4.81 21.28
C LYS A 183 -6.99 -3.38 20.77
N LEU A 184 -7.22 -3.16 19.48
CA LEU A 184 -7.19 -1.82 18.87
C LEU A 184 -8.25 -0.89 19.51
N GLN A 185 -9.46 -1.39 19.76
CA GLN A 185 -10.52 -0.62 20.40
C GLN A 185 -10.10 -0.17 21.82
N ASN A 186 -9.54 -1.08 22.61
CA ASN A 186 -9.04 -0.76 23.95
C ASN A 186 -7.89 0.26 23.90
N ASP A 187 -6.97 0.11 22.94
CA ASP A 187 -5.87 1.05 22.74
C ASP A 187 -6.37 2.45 22.35
N LEU A 188 -7.40 2.55 21.52
CA LEU A 188 -8.00 3.83 21.13
C LEU A 188 -8.75 4.49 22.30
N VAL A 189 -9.51 3.72 23.07
CA VAL A 189 -10.24 4.23 24.25
C VAL A 189 -9.24 4.77 25.29
N THR A 190 -8.20 3.99 25.61
CA THR A 190 -7.18 4.42 26.56
C THR A 190 -6.35 5.59 26.03
N ALA A 191 -6.03 5.62 24.73
CA ALA A 191 -5.34 6.76 24.11
C ALA A 191 -6.18 8.04 24.18
N LYS A 192 -7.49 7.96 23.97
CA LYS A 192 -8.40 9.09 24.12
C LYS A 192 -8.41 9.63 25.56
N GLU A 193 -8.50 8.76 26.56
CA GLU A 193 -8.46 9.16 27.98
C GLU A 193 -7.14 9.85 28.33
N ARG A 194 -6.02 9.28 27.89
CA ARG A 194 -4.67 9.83 28.07
C ARG A 194 -4.52 11.18 27.37
N LEU A 195 -4.99 11.31 26.14
CA LEU A 195 -4.96 12.59 25.40
C LEU A 195 -5.82 13.64 26.09
N THR A 196 -7.01 13.27 26.57
CA THR A 196 -7.90 14.15 27.32
C THR A 196 -7.21 14.67 28.58
N LYS A 197 -6.52 13.80 29.32
CA LYS A 197 -5.71 14.17 30.49
C LYS A 197 -4.61 15.19 30.15
N ILE A 198 -3.91 15.02 29.02
CA ILE A 198 -2.87 15.96 28.56
C ILE A 198 -3.47 17.32 28.16
N LEU A 199 -4.61 17.32 27.48
CA LEU A 199 -5.24 18.55 27.00
C LEU A 199 -5.89 19.36 28.12
N GLN A 200 -6.39 18.68 29.17
CA GLN A 200 -7.04 19.31 30.31
C GLN A 200 -6.08 19.72 31.45
N SER A 201 -4.82 19.25 31.44
CA SER A 201 -3.90 19.57 32.52
C SER A 201 -3.42 21.02 32.47
N SER A 202 -3.30 21.63 33.66
CA SER A 202 -2.69 22.96 33.82
C SER A 202 -1.21 22.94 33.40
N ASP A 203 -0.49 21.93 33.88
CA ASP A 203 0.95 21.76 33.69
C ASP A 203 1.24 20.57 32.76
N LYS A 204 1.23 20.84 31.46
CA LYS A 204 1.42 19.81 30.44
C LYS A 204 2.78 19.13 30.52
N LYS A 205 3.83 19.88 30.87
CA LYS A 205 5.20 19.34 30.92
C LYS A 205 5.36 18.31 32.04
N SER A 206 4.86 18.59 33.25
CA SER A 206 4.88 17.61 34.35
C SER A 206 3.99 16.42 34.03
N THR A 207 2.78 16.66 33.50
CA THR A 207 1.86 15.58 33.09
C THR A 207 2.50 14.65 32.06
N LEU A 208 3.21 15.20 31.06
CA LEU A 208 3.92 14.40 30.07
C LEU A 208 5.05 13.59 30.70
N LEU A 209 5.85 14.18 31.59
CA LEU A 209 6.91 13.44 32.30
C LEU A 209 6.35 12.30 33.15
N GLU A 210 5.27 12.52 33.89
CA GLU A 210 4.58 11.48 34.66
C GLU A 210 4.06 10.35 33.76
N MET A 211 3.54 10.69 32.58
CA MET A 211 3.04 9.71 31.62
C MET A 211 4.18 8.94 30.93
N VAL A 212 5.33 9.57 30.72
CA VAL A 212 6.55 8.90 30.22
C VAL A 212 7.05 7.90 31.26
N GLU A 213 7.12 8.29 32.53
CA GLU A 213 7.54 7.40 33.62
C GLU A 213 6.66 6.15 33.73
N ARG A 214 5.38 6.27 33.39
CA ARG A 214 4.41 5.17 33.39
C ARG A 214 4.31 4.40 32.06
N ASN A 215 5.13 4.74 31.06
CA ASN A 215 5.05 4.21 29.69
C ASN A 215 3.64 4.32 29.08
N GLU A 216 2.96 5.43 29.34
CA GLU A 216 1.60 5.69 28.85
C GLU A 216 1.60 6.41 27.49
N LEU A 217 2.74 6.91 27.02
CA LEU A 217 2.86 7.58 25.73
C LEU A 217 3.07 6.57 24.60
N ASN A 218 2.04 6.41 23.76
CA ASN A 218 2.03 5.46 22.65
C ASN A 218 1.73 6.16 21.32
N MET A 219 2.03 5.46 20.22
CA MET A 219 1.77 5.98 18.86
C MET A 219 0.28 6.26 18.61
N SER A 220 -0.63 5.50 19.24
CA SER A 220 -2.08 5.73 19.17
C SER A 220 -2.53 7.10 19.66
N ILE A 221 -1.81 7.72 20.60
CA ILE A 221 -2.10 9.08 21.06
C ILE A 221 -1.74 10.09 19.97
N LEU A 222 -0.63 9.87 19.26
CA LEU A 222 -0.21 10.73 18.16
C LEU A 222 -1.16 10.62 16.97
N THR A 223 -1.59 9.41 16.59
CA THR A 223 -2.52 9.24 15.46
C THR A 223 -3.85 9.94 15.72
N LEU A 224 -4.41 9.80 16.92
CA LEU A 224 -5.63 10.51 17.31
C LEU A 224 -5.45 12.04 17.33
N LEU A 225 -4.29 12.52 17.79
CA LEU A 225 -3.98 13.95 17.77
C LEU A 225 -3.84 14.49 16.34
N ASP A 226 -3.23 13.71 15.43
CA ASP A 226 -3.05 14.08 14.03
C ASP A 226 -4.38 14.13 13.28
N GLU A 227 -5.28 13.19 13.53
CA GLU A 227 -6.66 13.22 13.01
C GLU A 227 -7.43 14.45 13.50
N ASN A 228 -7.32 14.78 14.80
CA ASN A 228 -7.95 15.97 15.37
C ASN A 228 -7.39 17.27 14.76
N ILE A 229 -6.07 17.35 14.54
CA ILE A 229 -5.44 18.48 13.87
C ILE A 229 -5.97 18.62 12.44
N ALA A 230 -6.07 17.52 11.68
CA ALA A 230 -6.58 17.54 10.32
C ALA A 230 -8.05 17.98 10.26
N SER A 231 -8.88 17.50 11.19
CA SER A 231 -10.28 17.91 11.33
C SER A 231 -10.41 19.41 11.68
N ALA A 232 -9.58 19.90 12.60
CA ALA A 232 -9.55 21.31 12.98
C ALA A 232 -9.07 22.23 11.84
N LYS A 233 -8.10 21.78 11.03
CA LYS A 233 -7.66 22.47 9.80
C LYS A 233 -8.79 22.60 8.80
N THR A 234 -9.53 21.50 8.57
CA THR A 234 -10.70 21.50 7.67
C THR A 234 -11.80 22.44 8.19
N SER A 235 -11.88 22.63 9.51
CA SER A 235 -12.85 23.50 10.18
C SER A 235 -12.34 24.94 10.40
N ASN A 236 -11.17 25.32 9.87
CA ASN A 236 -10.53 26.64 10.01
C ASN A 236 -10.31 27.10 11.48
N GLN A 237 -10.03 26.19 12.40
CA GLN A 237 -9.76 26.50 13.82
C GLN A 237 -8.25 26.68 14.07
N GLU A 238 -7.67 27.77 13.57
CA GLU A 238 -6.21 28.01 13.59
C GLU A 238 -5.58 28.00 15.00
N GLU A 239 -6.25 28.57 15.99
CA GLU A 239 -5.75 28.59 17.39
C GLU A 239 -5.68 27.18 18.00
N ALA A 240 -6.69 26.35 17.73
CA ALA A 240 -6.74 24.98 18.21
C ALA A 240 -5.67 24.11 17.51
N VAL A 241 -5.47 24.33 16.20
CA VAL A 241 -4.41 23.69 15.42
C VAL A 241 -3.04 24.01 15.99
N ALA A 242 -2.71 25.29 16.18
CA ALA A 242 -1.42 25.71 16.73
C ALA A 242 -1.19 25.13 18.14
N PHE A 243 -2.23 25.10 18.98
CA PHE A 243 -2.15 24.49 20.30
C PHE A 243 -1.87 22.98 20.23
N MET A 244 -2.59 22.24 19.39
CA MET A 244 -2.44 20.79 19.25
C MET A 244 -1.10 20.41 18.61
N GLU A 245 -0.59 21.18 17.64
CA GLU A 245 0.74 20.98 17.05
C GLU A 245 1.87 21.19 18.08
N ASN A 246 1.72 22.14 19.00
CA ASN A 246 2.64 22.33 20.12
C ASN A 246 2.63 21.14 21.10
N VAL A 247 1.46 20.57 21.38
CA VAL A 247 1.33 19.36 22.21
C VAL A 247 1.95 18.15 21.48
N ARG A 248 1.65 17.98 20.19
CA ARG A 248 2.20 16.93 19.33
C ARG A 248 3.73 16.94 19.34
N SER A 249 4.34 18.10 19.10
CA SER A 249 5.80 18.24 19.11
C SER A 249 6.44 17.96 20.48
N SER A 250 5.69 18.15 21.57
CA SER A 250 6.13 17.82 22.92
C SER A 250 6.07 16.31 23.18
N ILE A 251 4.97 15.65 22.78
CA ILE A 251 4.80 14.18 22.88
C ILE A 251 5.86 13.44 22.06
N LEU A 252 6.11 13.90 20.82
CA LEU A 252 7.05 13.26 19.88
C LEU A 252 8.47 13.16 20.45
N LYS A 253 8.89 14.08 21.32
CA LYS A 253 10.22 14.04 21.97
C LYS A 253 10.42 12.85 22.90
N TYR A 254 9.32 12.29 23.41
CA TYR A 254 9.36 11.24 24.43
C TYR A 254 8.94 9.87 23.91
N ILE A 255 8.35 9.80 22.70
CA ILE A 255 8.08 8.53 22.04
C ILE A 255 9.38 8.07 21.36
N THR A 256 9.97 7.02 21.91
CA THR A 256 11.09 6.31 21.30
C THR A 256 10.56 5.27 20.32
N VAL A 257 11.05 5.31 19.08
CA VAL A 257 10.84 4.25 18.06
C VAL A 257 11.66 3.02 18.41
#